data_AF-A0A950GRS0-F1
#
_entry.id   AF-A0A950GRS0-F1
#
_cell.length_a   1.000
_cell.length_b   1.000
_cell.length_c   1.000
_cell.angle_alpha   90.00
_cell.angle_beta   90.00
_cell.angle_gamma   90.00
#
_symmetry.space_group_name_H-M   'P 1'
#
loop_
_entity.id
_entity.type
_entity.pdbx_description
1 polymer ?
#
loop_
_entity_poly.entity_id
_entity_poly.type
_entity_poly.pdbx_seq_one_letter_code
_entity_poly.pdbx_strand_id
1 'polypeptide(L)'
;MVSFTPQTLPPITTEDRAKLRALMDRPDDEIDYSDIPPLTDSFWKSAVRGRFYRPTKRQITARVDADVLEWLKSQGRGYQSRLNAILRREMLASLRVSTRRKGKRGSRKALRSAA
;
A
#
# COMPACT_ATOMS: atom_id res chain seq x y z
N MET A 1 -24.85 -11.77 9.90
CA MET A 1 -24.13 -11.41 11.15
C MET A 1 -22.83 -12.20 11.14
N VAL A 2 -21.66 -11.55 11.25
CA VAL A 2 -20.36 -12.27 11.17
C VAL A 2 -20.01 -12.78 12.56
N SER A 3 -19.82 -14.09 12.71
CA SER A 3 -19.59 -14.77 14.00
C SER A 3 -18.16 -14.71 14.51
N PHE A 4 -17.19 -14.32 13.67
CA PHE A 4 -15.77 -14.31 14.02
C PHE A 4 -15.10 -12.98 13.65
N THR A 5 -14.33 -12.42 14.58
CA THR A 5 -13.46 -11.25 14.38
C THR A 5 -12.02 -11.62 14.75
N PRO A 6 -10.99 -10.88 14.29
CA PRO A 6 -9.60 -11.19 14.63
C PRO A 6 -9.31 -11.28 16.13
N GLN A 7 -10.13 -10.63 16.97
CA GLN A 7 -10.02 -10.62 18.43
C GLN A 7 -10.77 -11.79 19.08
N THR A 8 -11.66 -12.46 18.35
CA THR A 8 -12.55 -13.53 18.85
C THR A 8 -12.34 -14.85 18.11
N LEU A 9 -11.21 -15.02 17.42
CA LEU A 9 -10.86 -16.27 16.77
C LEU A 9 -10.55 -17.34 17.82
N PRO A 10 -11.13 -18.55 17.73
CA PRO A 10 -10.79 -19.64 18.61
C PRO A 10 -9.31 -20.05 18.38
N PRO A 11 -8.62 -20.53 19.43
CA PRO A 11 -7.28 -21.06 19.28
C PRO A 11 -7.30 -22.31 18.38
N ILE A 12 -6.25 -22.48 17.57
CA ILE A 12 -6.15 -23.63 16.68
C ILE A 12 -6.07 -24.94 17.49
N THR A 13 -6.96 -25.88 17.17
CA THR A 13 -7.01 -27.17 17.86
C THR A 13 -5.93 -28.13 17.33
N THR A 14 -5.69 -29.23 18.05
CA THR A 14 -4.77 -30.29 17.59
C THR A 14 -5.26 -30.95 16.31
N GLU A 15 -6.58 -31.12 16.17
CA GLU A 15 -7.21 -31.65 14.96
C GLU A 15 -7.01 -30.73 13.76
N ASP A 16 -7.15 -29.42 13.93
CA ASP A 16 -6.92 -28.44 12.87
C ASP A 16 -5.47 -28.47 12.40
N ARG A 17 -4.51 -28.60 13.34
CA ARG A 17 -3.10 -28.77 12.98
C ARG A 17 -2.83 -30.05 12.21
N ALA A 18 -3.49 -31.14 12.56
CA ALA A 18 -3.36 -32.41 11.83
C ALA A 18 -3.92 -32.29 10.41
N LYS A 19 -5.08 -31.64 10.23
CA LYS A 19 -5.66 -31.35 8.91
C LYS A 19 -4.73 -30.48 8.06
N LEU A 20 -4.13 -29.43 8.63
CA LEU A 20 -3.18 -28.58 7.91
C LEU A 20 -1.93 -29.35 7.46
N ARG A 21 -1.38 -30.23 8.31
CA ARG A 21 -0.24 -31.09 7.92
C ARG A 21 -0.62 -32.01 6.77
N ALA A 22 -1.77 -32.67 6.85
CA ALA A 22 -2.25 -33.53 5.78
C ALA A 22 -2.49 -32.78 4.45
N LEU A 23 -2.85 -31.48 4.49
CA LEU A 23 -2.94 -30.64 3.29
C LEU A 23 -1.56 -30.22 2.75
N MET A 24 -0.56 -30.01 3.63
CA MET A 24 0.80 -29.67 3.21
C MET A 24 1.52 -30.84 2.52
N ASP A 25 1.17 -32.08 2.86
CA ASP A 25 1.79 -33.27 2.28
C ASP A 25 1.16 -33.67 0.92
N ARG A 26 0.07 -33.02 0.51
CA ARG A 26 -0.55 -33.26 -0.81
C ARG A 26 0.19 -32.52 -1.91
N PRO A 27 0.33 -33.12 -3.10
CA PRO A 27 0.93 -32.43 -4.25
C PRO A 27 -0.01 -31.34 -4.79
N ASP A 28 0.58 -30.24 -5.25
CA ASP A 28 -0.17 -29.11 -5.83
C ASP A 28 -0.97 -29.50 -7.09
N ASP A 29 -0.57 -30.57 -7.80
CA ASP A 29 -1.27 -31.08 -8.99
C ASP A 29 -2.70 -31.58 -8.70
N GLU A 30 -3.01 -31.88 -7.43
CA GLU A 30 -4.36 -32.26 -6.99
C GLU A 30 -5.26 -31.06 -6.69
N ILE A 31 -4.75 -29.82 -6.77
CA ILE A 31 -5.54 -28.61 -6.53
C ILE A 31 -6.49 -28.39 -7.72
N ASP A 32 -7.79 -28.40 -7.44
CA ASP A 32 -8.82 -28.06 -8.42
C ASP A 32 -8.88 -26.53 -8.62
N TYR A 33 -8.68 -26.08 -9.86
CA TYR A 33 -8.73 -24.68 -10.29
C TYR A 33 -9.94 -24.38 -11.19
N SER A 34 -10.92 -25.28 -11.26
CA SER A 34 -12.07 -25.16 -12.17
C SER A 34 -12.93 -23.92 -11.90
N ASP A 35 -13.01 -23.47 -10.65
CA ASP A 35 -13.76 -22.29 -10.21
C ASP A 35 -12.91 -21.00 -10.21
N ILE A 36 -11.61 -21.11 -9.91
CA ILE A 36 -10.69 -19.98 -9.78
C ILE A 36 -9.42 -20.29 -10.57
N PRO A 37 -9.31 -19.78 -11.82
CA PRO A 37 -8.13 -19.96 -12.64
C PRO A 37 -6.86 -19.40 -11.98
N PRO A 38 -5.68 -19.98 -12.23
CA PRO A 38 -4.43 -19.51 -11.67
C PRO A 38 -4.07 -18.09 -12.15
N LEU A 39 -3.54 -17.28 -11.24
CA LEU A 39 -3.10 -15.91 -11.52
C LEU A 39 -1.77 -15.93 -12.30
N THR A 40 -1.86 -15.71 -13.61
CA THR A 40 -0.70 -15.71 -14.52
C THR A 40 0.13 -14.41 -14.42
N ASP A 41 1.38 -14.43 -14.90
CA ASP A 41 2.22 -13.23 -14.96
C ASP A 41 1.60 -12.08 -15.77
N SER A 42 0.78 -12.39 -16.78
CA SER A 42 0.08 -11.39 -17.58
C SER A 42 -0.97 -10.65 -16.75
N PHE A 43 -1.65 -11.32 -15.81
CA PHE A 43 -2.53 -10.68 -14.85
C PHE A 43 -1.76 -9.64 -14.02
N TRP A 44 -0.62 -10.03 -13.46
CA TRP A 44 0.20 -9.17 -12.60
C TRP A 44 0.76 -7.94 -13.32
N LYS A 45 1.05 -8.02 -14.63
CA LYS A 45 1.48 -6.86 -15.44
C LYS A 45 0.45 -5.73 -15.46
N SER A 46 -0.83 -6.07 -15.39
CA SER A 46 -1.95 -5.12 -15.41
C SER A 46 -2.54 -4.83 -14.02
N ALA A 47 -2.06 -5.51 -12.98
CA ALA A 47 -2.64 -5.44 -11.65
C ALA A 47 -2.48 -4.05 -11.03
N VAL A 48 -3.61 -3.39 -10.73
CA VAL A 48 -3.63 -2.08 -10.07
C VAL A 48 -3.50 -2.26 -8.56
N ARG A 49 -2.29 -2.07 -8.03
CA ARG A 49 -2.09 -2.05 -6.58
C ARG A 49 -2.82 -0.86 -5.96
N GLY A 50 -3.62 -1.12 -4.94
CA GLY A 50 -4.25 -0.07 -4.13
C GLY A 50 -5.47 0.59 -4.76
N ARG A 51 -6.14 -0.05 -5.73
CA ARG A 51 -7.42 0.43 -6.30
C ARG A 51 -8.45 0.84 -5.24
N PHE A 52 -8.48 0.14 -4.12
CA PHE A 52 -9.40 0.40 -3.00
C PHE A 52 -8.77 1.17 -1.84
N TYR A 53 -7.50 1.57 -1.96
CA TYR A 53 -6.84 2.32 -0.91
C TYR A 53 -7.45 3.73 -0.80
N ARG A 54 -8.19 3.96 0.28
CA ARG A 54 -8.73 5.28 0.65
C ARG A 54 -7.94 5.82 1.83
N PRO A 55 -7.10 6.85 1.64
CA PRO A 55 -6.39 7.46 2.75
C PRO A 55 -7.37 8.06 3.76
N THR A 56 -7.22 7.71 5.03
CA THR A 56 -7.96 8.34 6.13
C THR A 56 -7.50 9.79 6.26
N LYS A 57 -8.40 10.74 5.97
CA LYS A 57 -8.12 12.16 6.16
C LYS A 57 -8.18 12.46 7.66
N ARG A 58 -7.20 13.23 8.16
CA ARG A 58 -7.21 13.76 9.51
C ARG A 58 -7.53 15.25 9.45
N GLN A 59 -8.48 15.70 10.27
CA GLN A 59 -8.75 17.12 10.43
C GLN A 59 -7.60 17.75 11.20
N ILE A 60 -7.01 18.79 10.63
CA ILE A 60 -5.96 19.59 11.24
C ILE A 60 -6.35 21.06 11.15
N THR A 61 -5.90 21.87 12.11
CA THR A 61 -5.99 23.33 12.04
C THR A 61 -4.65 23.85 11.52
N ALA A 62 -4.66 24.48 10.34
CA ALA A 62 -3.49 25.08 9.73
C ALA A 62 -3.83 26.46 9.18
N ARG A 63 -2.85 27.35 9.13
CA ARG A 63 -2.97 28.67 8.49
C ARG A 63 -2.36 28.60 7.09
N VAL A 64 -3.01 29.25 6.14
CA VAL A 64 -2.59 29.37 4.74
C VAL A 64 -2.72 30.84 4.36
N ASP A 65 -1.81 31.34 3.53
CA ASP A 65 -1.84 32.72 3.06
C ASP A 65 -3.13 33.04 2.31
N ALA A 66 -3.56 34.30 2.40
CA ALA A 66 -4.87 34.73 1.89
C ALA A 66 -4.97 34.62 0.36
N ASP A 67 -3.90 34.98 -0.35
CA ASP A 67 -3.76 34.89 -1.80
C ASP A 67 -3.78 33.44 -2.29
N VAL A 68 -3.09 32.53 -1.61
CA VAL A 68 -3.09 31.09 -1.89
C VAL A 68 -4.49 30.51 -1.70
N LEU A 69 -5.19 30.93 -0.64
CA LEU A 69 -6.56 30.49 -0.39
C LEU A 69 -7.53 31.00 -1.45
N GLU A 70 -7.41 32.27 -1.85
CA GLU A 70 -8.22 32.86 -2.91
C GLU A 70 -7.99 32.18 -4.26
N TRP A 71 -6.72 31.95 -4.62
CA TRP A 71 -6.35 31.19 -5.82
C TRP A 71 -6.93 29.76 -5.80
N LEU A 72 -6.88 29.06 -4.66
CA LEU A 72 -7.46 27.71 -4.55
C LEU A 72 -8.98 27.70 -4.69
N LYS A 73 -9.65 28.75 -4.22
CA LYS A 73 -11.11 28.94 -4.33
C LYS A 73 -11.54 29.36 -5.73
N SER A 74 -10.74 30.13 -6.46
CA SER A 74 -11.05 30.57 -7.82
C SER A 74 -11.20 29.41 -8.81
N GLN A 75 -10.56 28.27 -8.52
CA GLN A 75 -10.65 27.02 -9.28
C GLN A 75 -12.00 26.26 -9.08
N GLY A 76 -12.98 26.87 -8.40
CA GLY A 76 -14.33 26.32 -8.18
C GLY A 76 -14.49 25.48 -6.92
N ARG A 77 -15.53 24.64 -6.87
CA ARG A 77 -15.82 23.80 -5.69
C ARG A 77 -14.71 22.78 -5.42
N GLY A 78 -14.51 22.42 -4.15
CA GLY A 78 -13.58 21.34 -3.76
C GLY A 78 -12.14 21.76 -3.47
N TYR A 79 -11.89 23.02 -3.15
CA TYR A 79 -10.53 23.54 -2.88
C TYR A 79 -9.77 22.74 -1.80
N GLN A 80 -10.44 22.24 -0.76
CA GLN A 80 -9.83 21.40 0.29
C GLN A 80 -9.27 20.07 -0.27
N SER A 81 -9.99 19.45 -1.21
CA SER A 81 -9.53 18.21 -1.86
C SER A 81 -8.34 18.49 -2.78
N ARG A 82 -8.33 19.63 -3.48
CA ARG A 82 -7.18 20.09 -4.27
C ARG A 82 -5.97 20.39 -3.42
N LEU A 83 -6.15 21.09 -2.29
CA LEU A 83 -5.09 21.35 -1.32
C LEU A 83 -4.41 20.04 -0.90
N ASN A 84 -5.20 19.03 -0.49
CA ASN A 84 -4.65 17.74 -0.11
C ASN A 84 -3.96 17.01 -1.28
N ALA A 85 -4.46 17.15 -2.51
CA ALA A 85 -3.82 16.57 -3.70
C ALA A 85 -2.45 17.22 -3.99
N ILE A 86 -2.34 18.54 -3.87
CA ILE A 86 -1.08 19.29 -4.02
C ILE A 86 -0.07 18.83 -2.96
N LEU A 87 -0.48 18.82 -1.68
CA LEU A 87 0.38 18.38 -0.59
C LEU A 87 0.87 16.93 -0.78
N ARG A 88 -0.03 16.04 -1.23
CA ARG A 88 0.32 14.65 -1.54
C ARG A 88 1.32 14.54 -2.69
N ARG A 89 1.16 15.34 -3.74
CA ARG A 89 2.09 15.36 -4.89
C ARG A 89 3.49 15.77 -4.43
N GLU A 90 3.60 16.86 -3.68
CA GLU A 90 4.89 17.36 -3.17
C GLU A 90 5.54 16.37 -2.19
N MET A 91 4.74 15.75 -1.31
CA MET A 91 5.23 14.69 -0.43
C MET A 91 5.81 13.50 -1.22
N LEU A 92 5.10 13.01 -2.24
CA LEU A 92 5.59 11.88 -3.05
C LEU A 92 6.84 12.25 -3.87
N ALA A 93 6.90 13.48 -4.39
CA ALA A 93 8.07 13.99 -5.09
C ALA A 93 9.30 14.07 -4.17
N SER A 94 9.14 14.58 -2.94
CA SER A 94 10.23 14.67 -1.97
C SER A 94 10.75 13.29 -1.53
N LEU A 95 9.85 12.31 -1.35
CA LEU A 95 10.21 10.93 -1.02
C LEU A 95 10.99 10.24 -2.14
N ARG A 96 10.67 10.51 -3.41
CA ARG A 96 11.43 9.99 -4.56
C ARG A 96 12.85 10.56 -4.61
N VAL A 97 13.02 11.83 -4.26
CA VAL A 97 14.35 12.47 -4.23
C VAL A 97 15.18 11.94 -3.07
N SER A 98 14.58 11.72 -1.90
CA SER A 98 15.28 11.24 -0.71
C SER A 98 15.78 9.80 -0.86
N THR A 99 14.98 8.91 -1.46
CA THR A 99 15.41 7.53 -1.77
C THR A 99 16.56 7.51 -2.77
N ARG A 100 16.51 8.32 -3.83
CA ARG A 100 17.61 8.45 -4.81
C ARG A 100 18.90 9.00 -4.19
N ARG A 101 18.79 9.98 -3.28
CA ARG A 101 19.95 10.53 -2.55
C ARG A 101 20.56 9.53 -1.58
N LYS A 102 19.76 8.74 -0.85
CA LYS A 102 20.24 7.68 0.04
C LYS A 102 21.03 6.61 -0.72
N GLY A 103 20.52 6.15 -1.87
CA GLY A 103 21.22 5.18 -2.72
C GLY A 103 22.57 5.70 -3.22
N LYS A 104 22.63 6.95 -3.69
CA LYS A 104 23.88 7.55 -4.21
C LYS A 104 24.93 7.82 -3.12
N ARG A 105 24.51 8.12 -1.88
CA ARG A 105 25.41 8.24 -0.71
C ARG A 105 25.94 6.88 -0.27
N GLY A 106 25.12 5.82 -0.30
CA GLY A 106 25.55 4.45 0.00
C GLY A 106 26.63 3.95 -0.95
N SER A 107 26.41 4.10 -2.27
CA SER A 107 27.40 3.68 -3.27
C SER A 107 28.71 4.50 -3.21
N ARG A 108 28.65 5.81 -2.94
CA ARG A 108 29.85 6.64 -2.77
C ARG A 108 30.67 6.29 -1.53
N LYS A 109 30.02 5.85 -0.44
CA LYS A 109 30.73 5.36 0.75
C LYS A 109 31.43 4.02 0.49
N ALA A 110 30.78 3.11 -0.26
CA ALA A 110 31.36 1.84 -0.65
C ALA A 110 32.61 2.01 -1.55
N LEU A 111 32.57 2.95 -2.51
CA LEU A 111 33.70 3.23 -3.40
C LEU A 111 34.91 3.88 -2.71
N ARG A 112 34.73 4.56 -1.56
CA ARG A 112 35.84 5.17 -0.79
C ARG A 112 36.41 4.26 0.31
N SER A 113 35.80 3.11 0.55
CA SER A 113 36.26 2.11 1.52
C SER A 113 37.12 1.01 0.87
N ALA A 114 37.24 1.04 -0.46
CA ALA A 114 37.94 0.05 -1.28
C ALA A 114 39.20 0.61 -1.97
N ALA A 115 39.65 1.80 -1.54
CA ALA A 115 40.89 2.47 -1.94
C ALA A 115 41.64 2.88 -0.68
#